data_AF-A0A2R7M552-F1
#
_entry.id   AF-A0A2R7M552-F1
#
_cell.length_a   1.000
_cell.length_b   1.000
_cell.length_c   1.000
_cell.angle_alpha   90.00
_cell.angle_beta   90.00
_cell.angle_gamma   90.00
#
_symmetry.space_group_name_H-M   'P 1'
#
loop_
_entity.id
_entity.type
_entity.pdbx_description
1 polymer ?
#
loop_
_entity_poly.entity_id
_entity_poly.type
_entity_poly.pdbx_seq_one_letter_code
_entity_poly.pdbx_strand_id
1 'polypeptide(L)'
;PAPLPPTDPPREWADATRSPVVRAASAGSRFRRAPAVETLPFPPDRLAVLTASGDGAGLLHLLAGAAPALWHAADAATREDLIRAVTDGPDRQDAHDAIDGILDQLVEAGLLTVA
;
A
#
# COMPACT_ATOMS: atom_id res chain seq x y z
N PRO A 1 -10.07 -25.15 37.33
CA PRO A 1 -9.41 -24.96 36.02
C PRO A 1 -9.10 -23.46 35.82
N ALA A 2 -7.83 -23.09 35.77
CA ALA A 2 -7.41 -21.72 35.54
C ALA A 2 -7.55 -21.36 34.04
N PRO A 3 -7.88 -20.11 33.67
CA PRO A 3 -7.95 -19.70 32.27
C PRO A 3 -6.55 -19.67 31.64
N LEU A 4 -6.45 -20.15 30.39
CA LEU A 4 -5.22 -20.09 29.61
C LEU A 4 -4.88 -18.61 29.28
N PRO A 5 -3.59 -18.21 29.29
CA PRO A 5 -3.20 -16.86 28.89
C PRO A 5 -3.50 -16.63 27.39
N PRO A 6 -3.78 -15.38 26.97
CA PRO A 6 -3.98 -15.07 25.56
C PRO A 6 -2.70 -15.37 24.78
N THR A 7 -2.81 -16.23 23.77
CA THR A 7 -1.74 -16.49 22.82
C THR A 7 -1.57 -15.25 21.95
N ASP A 8 -0.64 -14.37 22.31
CA ASP A 8 -0.14 -13.33 21.41
C ASP A 8 0.50 -14.07 20.22
N PRO A 9 0.01 -13.92 18.98
CA PRO A 9 0.66 -14.55 17.85
C PRO A 9 2.07 -13.96 17.71
N PRO A 10 3.10 -14.78 17.47
CA PRO A 10 4.44 -14.28 17.39
C PRO A 10 4.55 -13.26 16.24
N ARG A 11 5.13 -12.09 16.54
CA ARG A 11 5.32 -10.97 15.60
C ARG A 11 5.99 -11.37 14.27
N GLU A 12 6.66 -12.53 14.23
CA GLU A 12 7.29 -13.09 13.05
C GLU A 12 6.30 -13.45 11.91
N TRP A 13 5.03 -13.71 12.21
CA TRP A 13 4.01 -13.97 11.19
C TRP A 13 3.57 -12.72 10.44
N ALA A 14 3.88 -11.52 10.94
CA ALA A 14 3.56 -10.27 10.25
C ALA A 14 4.58 -9.92 9.14
N ASP A 15 5.74 -10.60 9.11
CA ASP A 15 6.84 -10.24 8.21
C ASP A 15 7.08 -11.27 7.09
N ALA A 16 6.68 -12.54 7.29
CA ALA A 16 7.06 -13.66 6.43
C ALA A 16 6.21 -13.86 5.16
N THR A 17 5.17 -13.05 4.91
CA THR A 17 4.30 -13.21 3.72
C THR A 17 4.39 -12.07 2.71
N ARG A 18 5.14 -11.00 2.97
CA ARG A 18 5.34 -9.93 1.97
C ARG A 18 6.23 -10.46 0.85
N SER A 19 5.61 -10.87 -0.25
CA SER A 19 6.35 -11.10 -1.48
C SER A 19 6.76 -9.72 -2.00
N PRO A 20 8.06 -9.38 -2.10
CA PRO A 20 8.44 -7.99 -2.30
C PRO A 20 8.36 -7.64 -3.78
N VAL A 21 7.14 -7.34 -4.24
CA VAL A 21 6.86 -6.97 -5.64
C VAL A 21 7.67 -5.74 -6.02
N VAL A 22 7.81 -4.79 -5.10
CA VAL A 22 8.58 -3.56 -5.30
C VAL A 22 10.08 -3.84 -5.41
N ARG A 23 10.62 -4.78 -4.62
CA ARG A 23 12.05 -5.17 -4.75
C ARG A 23 12.33 -5.98 -6.01
N ALA A 24 11.33 -6.70 -6.50
CA ALA A 24 11.41 -7.42 -7.78
C ALA A 24 11.18 -6.51 -8.99
N ALA A 25 10.57 -5.34 -8.79
CA ALA A 25 10.35 -4.35 -9.83
C ALA A 25 11.68 -3.79 -10.33
N SER A 26 11.82 -3.68 -11.65
CA SER A 26 13.00 -3.08 -12.25
C SER A 26 13.04 -1.57 -12.01
N ALA A 27 14.21 -0.93 -12.12
CA ALA A 27 14.33 0.53 -12.00
C ALA A 27 13.45 1.31 -13.00
N GLY A 28 12.98 0.67 -14.07
CA GLY A 28 12.05 1.26 -15.05
C GLY A 28 10.58 0.94 -14.81
N SER A 29 10.25 0.13 -13.81
CA SER A 29 8.88 -0.29 -13.52
C SER A 29 8.03 0.89 -13.08
N ARG A 30 6.79 0.92 -13.56
CA ARG A 30 5.85 2.01 -13.30
C ARG A 30 4.64 1.52 -12.55
N PHE A 31 4.32 2.23 -11.48
CA PHE A 31 3.12 2.01 -10.70
C PHE A 31 1.95 2.75 -11.32
N ARG A 32 0.81 2.07 -11.39
CA ARG A 32 -0.46 2.64 -11.81
C ARG A 32 -1.54 2.29 -10.81
N ARG A 33 -2.44 3.22 -10.55
CA ARG A 33 -3.69 2.94 -9.86
C ARG A 33 -4.50 1.89 -10.60
N ALA A 34 -5.01 0.93 -9.85
CA ALA A 34 -6.10 0.10 -10.33
C ALA A 34 -7.38 0.94 -10.47
N PRO A 35 -8.30 0.57 -11.37
CA PRO A 35 -9.58 1.25 -11.52
C PRO A 35 -10.37 1.22 -10.20
N ALA A 36 -10.70 2.39 -9.67
CA ALA A 36 -11.64 2.55 -8.57
C ALA A 36 -13.02 2.92 -9.13
N VAL A 37 -14.06 2.33 -8.56
CA VAL A 37 -15.46 2.72 -8.86
C VAL A 37 -15.73 4.09 -8.27
N GLU A 38 -15.29 4.31 -7.03
CA GLU A 38 -15.47 5.56 -6.32
C GLU A 38 -14.32 5.79 -5.34
N THR A 39 -13.97 7.06 -5.12
CA THR A 39 -13.04 7.47 -4.09
C THR A 39 -13.62 8.59 -3.26
N LEU A 40 -13.60 8.43 -1.94
CA LEU A 40 -14.20 9.36 -1.01
C LEU A 40 -13.16 9.82 0.02
N PRO A 41 -13.02 11.14 0.27
CA PRO A 41 -12.20 11.61 1.37
C PRO A 41 -12.79 11.12 2.69
N PHE A 42 -11.93 10.62 3.58
CA PHE A 42 -12.31 10.16 4.91
C PHE A 42 -11.49 10.91 5.96
N PRO A 43 -12.02 12.00 6.54
CA PRO A 43 -11.26 12.89 7.42
C PRO A 43 -10.72 12.19 8.67
N PRO A 44 -9.59 12.65 9.24
CA PRO A 44 -8.84 13.85 8.82
C PRO A 44 -7.97 13.63 7.56
N ASP A 45 -7.30 12.50 7.42
CA ASP A 45 -6.27 12.29 6.38
C ASP A 45 -6.31 10.88 5.76
N ARG A 46 -7.51 10.32 5.58
CA ARG A 46 -7.70 8.98 5.01
C ARG A 46 -8.46 9.06 3.69
N LEU A 47 -8.31 8.01 2.90
CA LEU A 47 -9.01 7.86 1.62
C LEU A 47 -9.75 6.53 1.61
N ALA A 48 -11.06 6.58 1.37
CA ALA A 48 -11.86 5.41 1.07
C ALA A 48 -11.83 5.15 -0.44
N VAL A 49 -11.43 3.95 -0.85
CA VAL A 49 -11.39 3.51 -2.25
C VAL A 49 -12.33 2.32 -2.40
N LEU A 50 -13.37 2.51 -3.20
CA LEU A 50 -14.31 1.44 -3.57
C LEU A 50 -13.84 0.81 -4.88
N THR A 51 -13.58 -0.50 -4.85
CA THR A 51 -13.27 -1.30 -6.03
C THR A 51 -14.43 -2.27 -6.29
N ALA A 52 -14.57 -2.68 -7.55
CA ALA A 52 -15.50 -3.73 -7.93
C ALA A 52 -14.78 -4.78 -8.79
N SER A 53 -15.07 -6.03 -8.51
CA SER A 53 -14.65 -7.18 -9.29
C SER A 53 -15.70 -7.48 -10.37
N GLY A 54 -15.29 -8.17 -11.45
CA GLY A 54 -16.15 -8.50 -12.59
C GLY A 54 -17.30 -9.47 -12.25
N ASP A 55 -17.27 -10.10 -11.09
CA ASP A 55 -18.34 -10.94 -10.53
C ASP A 55 -19.39 -10.15 -9.75
N GLY A 56 -19.24 -8.83 -9.64
CA GLY A 56 -20.15 -7.94 -8.93
C GLY A 56 -19.84 -7.79 -7.43
N ALA A 57 -18.76 -8.41 -6.92
CA ALA A 57 -18.30 -8.17 -5.57
C ALA A 57 -17.60 -6.81 -5.48
N GLY A 58 -17.85 -6.06 -4.40
CA GLY A 58 -17.20 -4.78 -4.11
C GLY A 58 -16.35 -4.85 -2.85
N LEU A 59 -15.19 -4.18 -2.85
CA LEU A 59 -14.34 -4.02 -1.67
C LEU A 59 -14.14 -2.54 -1.36
N LEU A 60 -14.27 -2.19 -0.08
CA LEU A 60 -13.94 -0.87 0.43
C LEU A 60 -12.58 -0.92 1.13
N HIS A 61 -11.60 -0.22 0.59
CA HIS A 61 -10.27 -0.09 1.18
C HIS A 61 -10.14 1.28 1.85
N LEU A 62 -9.68 1.29 3.11
CA LEU A 62 -9.39 2.52 3.83
C LEU A 62 -7.88 2.75 3.89
N LEU A 63 -7.40 3.73 3.15
CA LEU A 63 -5.99 4.12 3.10
C LEU A 63 -5.69 5.17 4.16
N ALA A 64 -4.55 5.02 4.85
CA ALA A 64 -4.09 5.93 5.90
C ALA A 64 -2.57 6.11 5.84
N GLY A 65 -2.05 7.10 6.57
CA GLY A 65 -0.62 7.41 6.58
C GLY A 65 -0.17 7.93 5.20
N ALA A 66 0.93 7.38 4.67
CA ALA A 66 1.43 7.76 3.34
C ALA A 66 0.63 7.13 2.17
N ALA A 67 -0.21 6.13 2.44
CA ALA A 67 -0.90 5.37 1.39
C ALA A 67 -1.83 6.22 0.49
N PRO A 68 -2.62 7.19 1.00
CA PRO A 68 -3.41 8.09 0.14
C PRO A 68 -2.55 8.88 -0.84
N ALA A 69 -1.44 9.45 -0.37
CA ALA A 69 -0.54 10.23 -1.21
C ALA A 69 0.15 9.36 -2.28
N LEU A 70 0.63 8.17 -1.91
CA LEU A 70 1.18 7.20 -2.85
C LEU A 70 0.15 6.76 -3.90
N TRP A 71 -1.09 6.48 -3.48
CA TRP A 71 -2.17 6.13 -4.39
C TRP A 71 -2.45 7.27 -5.37
N HIS A 72 -2.58 8.51 -4.89
CA HIS A 72 -2.79 9.68 -5.76
C HIS A 72 -1.65 9.91 -6.75
N ALA A 73 -0.41 9.71 -6.34
CA ALA A 73 0.77 9.89 -7.18
C ALA A 73 0.98 8.77 -8.21
N ALA A 74 0.34 7.60 -8.04
CA ALA A 74 0.50 6.44 -8.91
C ALA A 74 -0.24 6.57 -10.26
N ASP A 75 0.26 7.45 -11.11
CA ASP A 75 -0.15 7.60 -12.51
C ASP A 75 1.03 7.40 -13.46
N ALA A 76 1.40 6.14 -13.71
CA ALA A 76 2.59 5.76 -14.48
C ALA A 76 3.91 6.25 -13.86
N ALA A 77 3.92 6.40 -12.53
CA ALA A 77 5.01 6.92 -11.74
C ALA A 77 6.06 5.84 -11.44
N THR A 78 7.34 6.22 -11.44
CA THR A 78 8.41 5.34 -10.95
C THR A 78 8.42 5.28 -9.43
N ARG A 79 9.11 4.30 -8.85
CA ARG A 79 9.35 4.22 -7.40
C ARG A 79 9.89 5.55 -6.83
N GLU A 80 10.86 6.16 -7.52
CA GLU A 80 11.48 7.42 -7.10
C GLU A 80 10.52 8.63 -7.18
N ASP A 81 9.59 8.63 -8.15
CA ASP A 81 8.54 9.66 -8.19
C ASP A 81 7.61 9.53 -6.98
N LEU A 82 7.24 8.31 -6.60
CA LEU A 82 6.36 8.04 -5.46
C LEU A 82 7.01 8.39 -4.14
N ILE A 83 8.30 8.07 -3.96
CA ILE A 83 9.05 8.44 -2.76
C ILE A 83 9.08 9.96 -2.63
N ARG A 84 9.47 10.68 -3.70
CA ARG A 84 9.46 12.14 -3.72
C ARG A 84 8.09 12.75 -3.43
N ALA A 85 6.99 12.06 -3.76
CA ALA A 85 5.65 12.54 -3.50
C ALA A 85 5.25 12.48 -2.01
N VAL A 86 5.95 11.70 -1.18
CA VAL A 86 5.63 11.52 0.24
C VAL A 86 6.74 11.91 1.20
N THR A 87 7.96 12.14 0.71
CA THR A 87 9.08 12.61 1.52
C THR A 87 9.39 14.08 1.23
N ASP A 88 9.07 14.96 2.19
CA ASP A 88 9.51 16.36 2.19
C ASP A 88 10.81 16.57 3.01
N GLY A 89 11.51 15.48 3.39
CA GLY A 89 12.63 15.48 4.34
C GLY A 89 13.95 14.95 3.76
N PRO A 90 15.02 14.92 4.58
CA PRO A 90 16.31 14.38 4.17
C PRO A 90 16.16 12.92 3.75
N ASP A 91 16.88 12.57 2.68
CA ASP A 91 16.91 11.22 2.13
C ASP A 91 17.42 10.23 3.18
N ARG A 92 16.55 9.31 3.62
CA ARG A 92 16.91 8.28 4.60
C ARG A 92 16.41 6.92 4.15
N GLN A 93 17.27 5.93 4.26
CA GLN A 93 17.00 4.56 3.83
C GLN A 93 15.81 3.91 4.54
N ASP A 94 15.57 4.23 5.82
CA ASP A 94 14.43 3.73 6.58
C ASP A 94 13.08 4.23 6.01
N ALA A 95 13.05 5.46 5.49
CA ALA A 95 11.87 5.99 4.81
C ALA A 95 11.61 5.25 3.49
N HIS A 96 12.66 4.92 2.74
CA HIS A 96 12.55 4.13 1.50
C HIS A 96 11.99 2.74 1.76
N ASP A 97 12.53 2.03 2.76
CA ASP A 97 12.07 0.69 3.12
C ASP A 97 10.61 0.69 3.60
N ALA A 98 10.21 1.73 4.36
CA ALA A 98 8.83 1.89 4.80
C ALA A 98 7.88 2.14 3.62
N ILE A 99 8.27 2.97 2.65
CA ILE A 99 7.47 3.25 1.45
C ILE A 99 7.34 2.00 0.59
N ASP A 100 8.41 1.24 0.40
CA ASP A 100 8.37 -0.04 -0.32
C ASP A 100 7.38 -1.01 0.32
N GLY A 101 7.38 -1.11 1.66
CA GLY A 101 6.42 -1.94 2.37
C GLY A 101 4.96 -1.50 2.20
N ILE A 102 4.69 -0.20 2.01
CA ILE A 102 3.34 0.30 1.72
C ILE A 102 2.96 0.03 0.26
N LEU A 103 3.89 0.22 -0.68
CA LEU A 103 3.68 -0.08 -2.09
C LEU A 103 3.39 -1.57 -2.31
N ASP A 104 4.13 -2.46 -1.65
CA ASP A 104 3.86 -3.91 -1.66
C ASP A 104 2.43 -4.21 -1.19
N GLN A 105 2.00 -3.62 -0.07
CA GLN A 105 0.63 -3.80 0.45
C GLN A 105 -0.44 -3.27 -0.52
N LEU A 106 -0.19 -2.15 -1.19
CA LEU A 106 -1.13 -1.59 -2.18
C LEU A 106 -1.21 -2.46 -3.44
N VAL A 107 -0.10 -3.08 -3.85
CA VAL A 107 -0.09 -4.04 -4.98
C VAL A 107 -0.77 -5.34 -4.58
N GLU A 108 -0.48 -5.89 -3.41
CA GLU A 108 -1.13 -7.09 -2.86
C GLU A 108 -2.65 -6.89 -2.71
N ALA A 109 -3.09 -5.70 -2.29
CA ALA A 109 -4.50 -5.32 -2.21
C ALA A 109 -5.15 -5.08 -3.59
N GLY A 110 -4.40 -5.15 -4.69
CA GLY A 110 -4.87 -4.87 -6.04
C GLY A 110 -5.23 -3.41 -6.29
N LEU A 111 -4.76 -2.49 -5.44
CA LEU A 111 -5.00 -1.04 -5.58
C LEU A 111 -3.96 -0.37 -6.48
N LEU A 112 -2.78 -0.98 -6.60
CA LEU A 112 -1.75 -0.61 -7.56
C LEU A 112 -1.37 -1.80 -8.44
N THR A 113 -0.92 -1.52 -9.65
CA THR A 113 -0.29 -2.48 -10.56
C THR A 113 1.09 -1.99 -10.95
N VAL A 114 1.98 -2.95 -11.24
CA VAL A 114 3.34 -2.69 -11.71
C VAL A 114 3.42 -3.08 -13.19
N ALA A 115 3.86 -2.14 -14.03
CA ALA A 115 4.04 -2.32 -15.47
C ALA A 115 5.50 -2.10 -15.88
#